data_AF-A0A831Y6V1-F1
#
_entry.id   AF-A0A831Y6V1-F1
#
_cell.length_a   1.000
_cell.length_b   1.000
_cell.length_c   1.000
_cell.angle_alpha   90.00
_cell.angle_beta   90.00
_cell.angle_gamma   90.00
#
_symmetry.space_group_name_H-M   'P 1'
#
loop_
_entity.id
_entity.type
_entity.pdbx_description
1 polymer ?
#
loop_
_entity_poly.entity_id
_entity_poly.type
_entity_poly.pdbx_seq_one_letter_code
_entity_poly.pdbx_strand_id
1 'polypeptide(L)'
;MDRAADGGRGAPGAPGRRPPPRGQRPDARARVCRAADRARGDRELDRLHAVPEAGRQLRRTHRHLDRQRDGPAVRPGRARPPRRRCAMKIIERIHSWEDADQALAELAAFRRNIAAYTAARDEDIQKAKSRYASLATPVYEHIERLEDELHRFLLSHQEDLDGRSRKLNHGRVGFLLVKHLTVRNVKKAIDWLRETKKVQYLRVTYRLNKEALREAPDEVLRACGARVKPRDEAWYEVDGQRFAIKD
;
A
#
# COMPACT_ATOMS: atom_id res chain seq x y z
N MET A 1 -81.93 -31.21 4.96
CA MET A 1 -81.12 -32.30 4.40
C MET A 1 -80.05 -31.58 3.58
N ASP A 2 -78.80 -31.33 3.99
CA ASP A 2 -77.86 -31.79 5.03
C ASP A 2 -77.13 -30.54 5.60
N ARG A 3 -77.03 -30.26 6.91
CA ARG A 3 -75.97 -30.66 7.89
C ARG A 3 -74.54 -30.69 7.31
N ALA A 4 -73.50 -30.11 7.89
CA ALA A 4 -73.29 -29.41 9.17
C ALA A 4 -71.86 -28.79 9.20
N ALA A 5 -71.67 -27.84 10.13
CA ALA A 5 -70.50 -27.64 11.00
C ALA A 5 -69.15 -27.17 10.38
N ASP A 6 -68.27 -26.41 11.04
CA ASP A 6 -68.22 -25.65 12.31
C ASP A 6 -66.79 -25.04 12.38
N GLY A 7 -66.60 -23.98 13.18
CA GLY A 7 -65.29 -23.54 13.70
C GLY A 7 -64.57 -22.47 12.86
N GLY A 8 -64.38 -21.22 13.27
CA GLY A 8 -64.25 -20.67 14.62
C GLY A 8 -62.78 -20.66 15.05
N ARG A 9 -62.17 -19.45 15.08
CA ARG A 9 -60.92 -18.98 15.75
C ARG A 9 -60.14 -18.09 14.77
N GLY A 10 -59.82 -16.84 15.06
CA GLY A 10 -59.31 -16.29 16.31
C GLY A 10 -57.89 -15.79 16.03
N ALA A 11 -57.71 -14.48 15.96
CA ALA A 11 -56.44 -13.83 15.67
C ALA A 11 -55.35 -14.22 16.68
N PRO A 12 -54.13 -14.61 16.24
CA PRO A 12 -52.99 -14.71 17.13
C PRO A 12 -52.23 -13.37 17.15
N GLY A 13 -52.17 -12.79 18.35
CA GLY A 13 -51.49 -11.55 18.65
C GLY A 13 -49.97 -11.57 18.46
N ALA A 14 -49.41 -10.38 18.38
CA ALA A 14 -47.99 -10.10 18.24
C ALA A 14 -47.15 -10.75 19.38
N PRO A 15 -46.07 -11.48 19.07
CA PRO A 15 -45.11 -11.88 20.10
C PRO A 15 -44.27 -10.66 20.52
N GLY A 16 -44.36 -10.34 21.81
CA GLY A 16 -43.65 -9.23 22.46
C GLY A 16 -42.13 -9.31 22.29
N ARG A 17 -41.53 -8.14 22.04
CA ARG A 17 -40.07 -7.94 22.00
C ARG A 17 -39.48 -8.21 23.38
N ARG A 18 -38.73 -9.31 23.54
CA ARG A 18 -37.83 -9.46 24.69
C ARG A 18 -36.65 -8.50 24.53
N PRO A 19 -36.33 -7.67 25.54
CA PRO A 19 -35.10 -6.88 25.50
C PRO A 19 -33.88 -7.82 25.60
N PRO A 20 -32.76 -7.47 24.97
CA PRO A 20 -31.54 -8.29 25.04
C PRO A 20 -30.98 -8.31 26.47
N PRO A 21 -30.36 -9.43 26.90
CA PRO A 21 -29.73 -9.51 28.21
C PRO A 21 -28.58 -8.49 28.31
N ARG A 22 -28.61 -7.72 29.41
CA ARG A 22 -27.50 -6.86 29.83
C ARG A 22 -26.32 -7.74 30.21
N GLY A 23 -25.17 -7.51 29.57
CA GLY A 23 -23.89 -8.01 30.06
C GLY A 23 -23.13 -8.88 29.05
N GLN A 24 -22.41 -8.21 28.15
CA GLN A 24 -20.98 -8.47 27.93
C GLN A 24 -20.48 -7.33 27.03
N ARG A 25 -19.77 -6.38 27.65
CA ARG A 25 -19.10 -5.29 26.94
C ARG A 25 -18.12 -5.95 25.95
N PRO A 26 -18.08 -5.54 24.66
CA PRO A 26 -17.07 -6.03 23.75
C PRO A 26 -15.70 -5.59 24.29
N ASP A 27 -14.86 -6.59 24.58
CA ASP A 27 -13.56 -6.43 25.20
C ASP A 27 -12.72 -5.42 24.39
N ALA A 28 -12.42 -4.27 24.98
CA ALA A 28 -11.72 -3.17 24.33
C ALA A 28 -10.32 -3.59 23.81
N ARG A 29 -9.78 -4.70 24.33
CA ARG A 29 -8.52 -5.33 23.87
C ARG A 29 -8.61 -5.92 22.47
N ALA A 30 -9.78 -6.37 22.02
CA ALA A 30 -9.94 -6.99 20.69
C ALA A 30 -9.88 -5.98 19.52
N ARG A 31 -10.08 -4.68 19.80
CA ARG A 31 -9.92 -3.61 18.80
C ARG A 31 -8.46 -3.19 18.60
N VAL A 32 -7.61 -3.37 19.61
CA VAL A 32 -6.19 -2.97 19.55
C VAL A 32 -5.36 -4.00 18.76
N CYS A 33 -5.66 -5.30 18.88
CA CYS A 33 -4.90 -6.35 18.19
C CYS A 33 -5.13 -6.38 16.66
N ARG A 34 -6.35 -6.15 16.17
CA ARG A 34 -6.63 -6.17 14.72
C ARG A 34 -6.04 -4.97 13.95
N ALA A 35 -5.78 -3.86 14.63
CA ALA A 35 -5.06 -2.71 14.07
C ALA A 35 -3.54 -2.94 14.03
N ALA A 36 -3.00 -3.68 15.01
CA ALA A 36 -1.57 -3.97 15.10
C ALA A 36 -1.10 -5.02 14.07
N ASP A 37 -1.93 -6.01 13.72
CA ASP A 37 -1.52 -7.08 12.81
C ASP A 37 -1.57 -6.68 11.32
N ARG A 38 -2.51 -5.81 10.91
CA ARG A 38 -2.44 -5.17 9.58
C ARG A 38 -1.26 -4.20 9.46
N ALA A 39 -0.89 -3.56 10.57
CA ALA A 39 0.29 -2.71 10.60
C ALA A 39 1.62 -3.50 10.66
N ARG A 40 1.63 -4.83 10.86
CA ARG A 40 2.87 -5.62 10.84
C ARG A 40 3.12 -6.27 9.47
N GLY A 41 2.09 -6.80 8.82
CA GLY A 41 2.21 -7.43 7.49
C GLY A 41 2.58 -6.44 6.37
N ASP A 42 2.02 -5.22 6.41
CA ASP A 42 2.34 -4.20 5.40
C ASP A 42 3.68 -3.48 5.70
N ARG A 43 4.15 -3.50 6.96
CA ARG A 43 5.43 -2.86 7.35
C ARG A 43 6.67 -3.69 7.05
N GLU A 44 6.53 -5.00 6.83
CA GLU A 44 7.69 -5.88 6.59
C GLU A 44 8.12 -5.88 5.11
N LEU A 45 7.17 -5.70 4.20
CA LEU A 45 7.45 -5.49 2.77
C LEU A 45 7.79 -4.02 2.45
N ASP A 46 7.19 -3.03 3.15
CA ASP A 46 7.62 -1.63 3.03
C ASP A 46 9.00 -1.37 3.64
N ARG A 47 9.46 -2.15 4.63
CA ARG A 47 10.81 -1.98 5.24
C ARG A 47 11.97 -2.34 4.30
N LEU A 48 11.73 -3.14 3.26
CA LEU A 48 12.74 -3.46 2.25
C LEU A 48 12.76 -2.44 1.10
N HIS A 49 11.78 -1.53 1.02
CA HIS A 49 11.70 -0.51 -0.04
C HIS A 49 11.49 0.95 0.44
N ALA A 50 11.33 1.19 1.74
CA ALA A 50 11.21 2.52 2.30
C ALA A 50 12.59 3.18 2.46
N VAL A 51 12.92 4.08 1.54
CA VAL A 51 13.92 5.12 1.77
C VAL A 51 13.42 5.97 2.94
N PRO A 52 14.18 6.16 4.04
CA PRO A 52 13.74 7.01 5.13
C PRO A 52 13.64 8.47 4.65
N GLU A 53 12.46 9.06 4.69
CA GLU A 53 12.27 10.52 4.67
C GLU A 53 12.77 11.12 6.00
N ALA A 54 14.08 11.03 6.27
CA ALA A 54 14.72 11.80 7.33
C ALA A 54 15.20 13.13 6.75
N GLY A 55 14.23 13.96 6.36
CA GLY A 55 14.45 15.20 5.64
C GLY A 55 13.66 16.36 6.20
N ARG A 56 13.74 16.61 7.50
CA ARG A 56 13.47 17.93 8.12
C ARG A 56 13.93 17.91 9.57
N GLN A 57 14.56 19.00 9.98
CA GLN A 57 15.11 19.26 11.32
C GLN A 57 16.44 18.55 11.61
N LEU A 58 17.52 19.15 11.12
CA LEU A 58 18.70 19.53 11.93
C LEU A 58 19.45 20.63 11.16
N ARG A 59 18.86 21.84 11.15
CA ARG A 59 19.65 23.06 10.97
C ARG A 59 20.08 23.49 12.36
N ARG A 60 21.39 23.75 12.54
CA ARG A 60 22.06 24.05 13.82
C ARG A 60 22.23 22.75 14.61
N THR A 61 23.42 22.21 14.82
CA THR A 61 24.71 22.81 15.16
C THR A 61 25.78 21.76 14.91
N HIS A 62 26.84 22.08 14.17
CA HIS A 62 28.21 21.56 14.36
C HIS A 62 29.11 22.25 13.34
N ARG A 63 29.28 23.56 13.57
CA ARG A 63 30.31 24.37 12.93
C ARG A 63 31.52 24.33 13.86
N HIS A 64 32.21 23.21 13.95
CA HIS A 64 33.58 23.08 14.46
C HIS A 64 33.93 21.58 14.49
N LEU A 65 35.11 21.27 13.94
CA LEU A 65 35.73 19.94 13.79
C LEU A 65 35.40 19.21 12.48
N ASP A 66 35.84 19.79 11.37
CA ASP A 66 36.30 19.07 10.17
C ASP A 66 37.39 19.90 9.49
N ARG A 67 38.47 20.17 10.24
CA ARG A 67 39.79 20.44 9.69
C ARG A 67 40.51 19.08 9.70
N GLN A 68 41.07 18.70 8.55
CA GLN A 68 41.89 17.50 8.31
C GLN A 68 41.14 16.23 7.91
N ARG A 69 40.69 16.20 6.65
CA ARG A 69 40.80 15.03 5.77
C ARG A 69 40.99 15.54 4.34
N ASP A 70 42.24 15.53 3.90
CA ASP A 70 42.63 15.75 2.52
C ASP A 70 42.10 14.60 1.65
N GLY A 71 40.92 14.80 1.05
CA GLY A 71 40.40 13.97 -0.02
C GLY A 71 41.01 14.36 -1.37
N PRO A 72 41.09 13.45 -2.35
CA PRO A 72 41.68 13.74 -3.65
C PRO A 72 40.90 14.86 -4.35
N ALA A 73 41.65 15.80 -4.92
CA ALA A 73 41.16 17.02 -5.56
C ALA A 73 39.91 16.77 -6.41
N VAL A 74 38.79 17.39 -6.02
CA VAL A 74 37.62 17.57 -6.88
C VAL A 74 38.10 18.34 -8.10
N ARG A 75 38.13 17.67 -9.26
CA ARG A 75 38.45 18.31 -10.54
C ARG A 75 37.55 19.54 -10.71
N PRO A 76 38.07 20.69 -11.16
CA PRO A 76 37.26 21.87 -11.38
C PRO A 76 36.12 21.51 -12.32
N GLY A 77 34.91 21.87 -11.91
CA GLY A 77 33.67 21.47 -12.56
C GLY A 77 33.74 21.72 -14.06
N ARG A 78 33.43 20.68 -14.84
CA ARG A 78 33.05 20.88 -16.24
C ARG A 78 31.97 21.96 -16.24
N ALA A 79 32.22 23.04 -16.98
CA ALA A 79 31.27 24.12 -17.16
C ALA A 79 29.89 23.50 -17.41
N ARG A 80 28.91 23.86 -16.57
CA ARG A 80 27.51 23.53 -16.86
C ARG A 80 27.26 24.02 -18.29
N PRO A 81 26.85 23.15 -19.24
CA PRO A 81 26.52 23.63 -20.57
C PRO A 81 25.51 24.76 -20.40
N PRO A 82 25.62 25.84 -21.20
CA PRO A 82 24.68 26.93 -21.11
C PRO A 82 23.29 26.31 -21.16
N ARG A 83 22.47 26.63 -20.15
CA ARG A 83 21.03 26.38 -20.22
C ARG A 83 20.56 27.22 -21.40
N ARG A 84 20.62 26.65 -22.60
CA ARG A 84 19.78 27.09 -23.71
C ARG A 84 18.40 26.97 -23.11
N ARG A 85 17.86 28.09 -22.63
CA ARG A 85 16.42 28.26 -22.60
C ARG A 85 16.06 28.07 -24.05
N CYS A 86 15.71 26.84 -24.44
CA CYS A 86 14.81 26.65 -25.55
C CYS A 86 13.65 27.53 -25.15
N ALA A 87 13.57 28.72 -25.74
CA ALA A 87 12.40 29.55 -25.64
C ALA A 87 11.31 28.65 -26.20
N MET A 88 10.56 27.98 -25.31
CA MET A 88 9.42 27.18 -25.70
C MET A 88 8.54 28.17 -26.43
N LYS A 89 8.40 27.98 -27.75
CA LYS A 89 7.48 28.79 -28.53
C LYS A 89 6.10 28.39 -28.02
N ILE A 90 5.51 29.25 -27.19
CA ILE A 90 4.18 29.00 -26.65
C ILE A 90 3.23 29.38 -27.79
N ILE A 91 2.58 28.39 -28.39
CA ILE A 91 1.41 28.64 -29.22
C ILE A 91 0.29 29.05 -28.24
N GLU A 92 0.06 30.35 -28.08
CA GLU A 92 -0.95 30.87 -27.15
C GLU A 92 -2.38 30.49 -27.58
N ARG A 93 -2.61 30.30 -28.88
CA ARG A 93 -3.92 29.92 -29.42
C ARG A 93 -3.79 29.28 -30.80
N ILE A 94 -4.50 28.16 -31.01
CA ILE A 94 -4.57 27.45 -32.28
C ILE A 94 -5.71 28.07 -33.10
N HIS A 95 -5.39 28.65 -34.26
CA HIS A 95 -6.36 29.33 -35.12
C HIS A 95 -6.53 28.66 -36.49
N SER A 96 -5.57 27.83 -36.90
CA SER A 96 -5.56 27.12 -38.17
C SER A 96 -5.20 25.65 -38.00
N TRP A 97 -5.45 24.86 -39.05
CA TRP A 97 -5.03 23.45 -39.10
C TRP A 97 -3.50 23.30 -39.12
N GLU A 98 -2.77 24.27 -39.68
CA GLU A 98 -1.32 24.31 -39.64
C GLU A 98 -0.80 24.55 -38.22
N ASP A 99 -1.44 25.45 -37.45
CA ASP A 99 -1.12 25.64 -36.03
C ASP A 99 -1.41 24.37 -35.21
N ALA A 100 -2.46 23.63 -35.56
CA ALA A 100 -2.82 22.38 -34.91
C ALA A 100 -1.77 21.29 -35.18
N ASP A 101 -1.31 21.15 -36.43
CA ASP A 101 -0.23 20.22 -36.80
C ASP A 101 1.09 20.57 -36.09
N GLN A 102 1.44 21.86 -36.06
CA GLN A 102 2.61 22.34 -35.32
C GLN A 102 2.49 22.07 -33.81
N ALA A 103 1.31 22.24 -33.22
CA ALA A 103 1.06 21.90 -31.82
C ALA A 103 1.20 20.40 -31.54
N LEU A 104 0.78 19.52 -32.48
CA LEU A 104 0.99 18.08 -32.37
C LEU A 104 2.48 17.73 -32.43
N ALA A 105 3.25 18.37 -33.31
CA ALA A 105 4.69 18.19 -33.38
C ALA A 105 5.40 18.60 -32.06
N GLU A 106 4.99 19.73 -31.46
CA GLU A 106 5.50 20.17 -30.17
C GLU A 106 5.11 19.22 -29.03
N LEU A 107 3.86 18.75 -29.00
CA LEU A 107 3.39 17.76 -28.02
C LEU A 107 4.19 16.46 -28.10
N ALA A 108 4.49 15.98 -29.31
CA ALA A 108 5.35 14.81 -29.51
C ALA A 108 6.76 15.05 -28.95
N ALA A 109 7.36 16.20 -29.25
CA ALA A 109 8.69 16.57 -28.74
C ALA A 109 8.70 16.66 -27.20
N PHE A 110 7.71 17.30 -26.58
CA PHE A 110 7.62 17.40 -25.12
C PHE A 110 7.44 16.05 -24.46
N ARG A 111 6.69 15.13 -25.07
CA ARG A 111 6.54 13.78 -24.55
C ARG A 111 7.82 12.97 -24.60
N ARG A 112 8.57 13.05 -25.70
CA ARG A 112 9.89 12.43 -25.78
C ARG A 112 10.84 13.00 -24.73
N ASN A 113 10.78 14.31 -24.48
CA ASN A 113 11.55 14.94 -23.40
C ASN A 113 11.13 14.43 -22.01
N ILE A 114 9.83 14.33 -21.72
CA ILE A 114 9.33 13.74 -20.47
C ILE A 114 9.83 12.30 -20.31
N ALA A 115 9.71 11.48 -21.36
CA ALA A 115 10.20 10.11 -21.34
C ALA A 115 11.71 10.04 -21.07
N ALA A 116 12.51 10.91 -21.70
CA ALA A 116 13.95 11.00 -21.46
C ALA A 116 14.27 11.42 -20.01
N TYR A 117 13.53 12.38 -19.44
CA TYR A 117 13.69 12.77 -18.04
C TYR A 117 13.30 11.65 -17.07
N THR A 118 12.23 10.92 -17.35
CA THR A 118 11.80 9.77 -16.55
C THR A 118 12.85 8.66 -16.61
N ALA A 119 13.37 8.33 -17.80
CA ALA A 119 14.42 7.32 -17.95
C ALA A 119 15.68 7.69 -17.17
N ALA A 120 16.17 8.94 -17.30
CA ALA A 120 17.34 9.42 -16.56
C ALA A 120 17.10 9.38 -15.03
N ARG A 121 15.91 9.80 -14.58
CA ARG A 121 15.52 9.71 -13.16
C ARG A 121 15.53 8.26 -12.67
N ASP A 122 14.98 7.34 -13.45
CA ASP A 122 14.88 5.94 -13.06
C ASP A 122 16.26 5.28 -13.01
N GLU A 123 17.16 5.61 -13.94
CA GLU A 123 18.57 5.21 -13.85
C GLU A 123 19.24 5.69 -12.57
N ASP A 124 19.04 6.96 -12.19
CA ASP A 124 19.62 7.51 -10.96
C ASP A 124 19.04 6.84 -9.71
N ILE A 125 17.73 6.53 -9.70
CA ILE A 125 17.09 5.75 -8.64
C ILE A 125 17.71 4.36 -8.57
N GLN A 126 17.93 3.67 -9.70
CA GLN A 126 18.52 2.34 -9.70
C GLN A 126 19.99 2.36 -9.21
N LYS A 127 20.78 3.36 -9.63
CA LYS A 127 22.15 3.56 -9.13
C LYS A 127 22.16 3.78 -7.62
N ALA A 128 21.25 4.61 -7.11
CA ALA A 128 21.11 4.86 -5.67
C ALA A 128 20.71 3.57 -4.91
N LYS A 129 19.69 2.86 -5.40
CA LYS A 129 19.24 1.58 -4.81
C LYS A 129 20.37 0.57 -4.76
N SER A 130 21.06 0.36 -5.88
CA SER A 130 22.19 -0.56 -5.99
C SER A 130 23.31 -0.18 -5.02
N ARG A 131 23.71 1.11 -4.98
CA ARG A 131 24.75 1.59 -4.06
C ARG A 131 24.41 1.31 -2.59
N TYR A 132 23.22 1.68 -2.15
CA TYR A 132 22.83 1.51 -0.75
C TYR A 132 22.52 0.07 -0.39
N ALA A 133 22.02 -0.74 -1.33
CA ALA A 133 21.89 -2.18 -1.14
C ALA A 133 23.27 -2.81 -0.88
N SER A 134 24.28 -2.54 -1.71
CA SER A 134 25.64 -3.07 -1.54
C SER A 134 26.30 -2.64 -0.24
N LEU A 135 26.02 -1.42 0.25
CA LEU A 135 26.52 -0.95 1.54
C LEU A 135 25.79 -1.60 2.71
N ALA A 136 24.50 -1.91 2.57
CA ALA A 136 23.68 -2.49 3.61
C ALA A 136 23.87 -4.01 3.73
N THR A 137 24.16 -4.72 2.64
CA THR A 137 24.39 -6.18 2.62
C THR A 137 25.31 -6.67 3.74
N PRO A 138 26.57 -6.18 3.87
CA PRO A 138 27.46 -6.66 4.93
C PRO A 138 26.96 -6.32 6.34
N VAL A 139 26.15 -5.26 6.49
CA VAL A 139 25.55 -4.90 7.78
C VAL A 139 24.44 -5.89 8.14
N TYR A 140 23.59 -6.28 7.19
CA TYR A 140 22.57 -7.29 7.40
C TYR A 140 23.19 -8.67 7.70
N GLU A 141 24.21 -9.08 6.95
CA GLU A 141 24.93 -10.34 7.20
C GLU A 141 25.57 -10.35 8.60
N HIS A 142 26.10 -9.21 9.05
CA HIS A 142 26.66 -9.08 10.39
C HIS A 142 25.59 -9.16 11.48
N ILE A 143 24.42 -8.53 11.27
CA ILE A 143 23.29 -8.62 12.19
C ILE A 143 22.81 -10.06 12.29
N GLU A 144 22.58 -10.74 11.17
CA GLU A 144 22.12 -12.14 11.14
C GLU A 144 23.10 -13.04 11.88
N ARG A 145 24.41 -12.88 11.64
CA ARG A 145 25.44 -13.64 12.35
C ARG A 145 25.40 -13.41 13.86
N LEU A 146 25.23 -12.17 14.31
CA LEU A 146 25.13 -11.84 15.74
C LEU A 146 23.84 -12.38 16.36
N GLU A 147 22.71 -12.34 15.64
CA GLU A 147 21.43 -12.90 16.08
C GLU A 147 21.54 -14.42 16.25
N ASP A 148 22.18 -15.10 15.31
CA ASP A 148 22.48 -16.53 15.34
C ASP A 148 23.36 -16.91 16.53
N GLU A 149 24.43 -16.14 16.77
CA GLU A 149 25.37 -16.35 17.87
C GLU A 149 24.68 -16.10 19.22
N LEU A 150 23.86 -15.05 19.30
CA LEU A 150 23.04 -14.75 20.48
C LEU A 150 22.00 -15.86 20.73
N HIS A 151 21.39 -16.41 19.68
CA HIS A 151 20.45 -17.51 19.80
C HIS A 151 21.14 -18.77 20.35
N ARG A 152 22.31 -19.14 19.79
CA ARG A 152 23.12 -20.27 20.32
C ARG A 152 23.49 -20.04 21.78
N PHE A 153 23.91 -18.82 22.13
CA PHE A 153 24.24 -18.45 23.51
C PHE A 153 23.04 -18.58 24.45
N LEU A 154 21.85 -18.11 24.05
CA LEU A 154 20.64 -18.23 24.87
C LEU A 154 20.17 -19.67 25.04
N LEU A 155 20.39 -20.52 24.03
CA LEU A 155 20.08 -21.95 24.13
C LEU A 155 20.96 -22.66 25.16
N SER A 156 22.24 -22.28 25.29
CA SER A 156 23.15 -22.89 26.28
C SER A 156 23.06 -22.29 27.68
N HIS A 157 22.51 -21.07 27.82
CA HIS A 157 22.42 -20.35 29.11
C HIS A 157 20.96 -20.11 29.55
N GLN A 158 20.07 -21.07 29.30
CA GLN A 158 18.65 -20.93 29.70
C GLN A 158 18.48 -20.81 31.21
N GLU A 159 19.34 -21.46 31.99
CA GLU A 159 19.32 -21.45 33.46
C GLU A 159 19.74 -20.10 34.05
N ASP A 160 20.51 -19.31 33.30
CA ASP A 160 21.01 -17.99 33.72
C ASP A 160 19.99 -16.86 33.49
N LEU A 161 18.78 -17.19 33.02
CA LEU A 161 17.71 -16.24 32.78
C LEU A 161 16.84 -16.06 34.03
N ASP A 162 16.52 -14.80 34.36
CA ASP A 162 15.51 -14.48 35.37
C ASP A 162 14.10 -14.78 34.84
N GLY A 163 13.69 -16.04 34.94
CA GLY A 163 12.43 -16.55 34.41
C GLY A 163 12.51 -16.85 32.91
N ARG A 164 12.14 -15.87 32.06
CA ARG A 164 12.20 -16.01 30.58
C ARG A 164 13.07 -14.98 29.88
N SER A 165 13.57 -13.99 30.62
CA SER A 165 14.36 -12.90 30.03
C SER A 165 15.33 -12.32 31.03
N ARG A 166 16.43 -11.76 30.53
CA ARG A 166 17.44 -11.06 31.32
C ARG A 166 17.71 -9.68 30.73
N LYS A 167 17.78 -8.66 31.58
CA LYS A 167 18.15 -7.29 31.18
C LYS A 167 19.67 -7.14 31.23
N LEU A 168 20.23 -6.54 30.18
CA LEU A 168 21.64 -6.21 30.03
C LEU A 168 21.80 -4.68 29.91
N ASN A 169 23.04 -4.20 29.80
CA ASN A 169 23.33 -2.76 29.71
C ASN A 169 22.71 -2.11 28.47
N HIS A 170 22.75 -2.79 27.33
CA HIS A 170 22.29 -2.26 26.03
C HIS A 170 20.92 -2.79 25.58
N GLY A 171 20.28 -3.66 26.36
CA GLY A 171 19.02 -4.27 25.93
C GLY A 171 18.49 -5.38 26.85
N ARG A 172 17.64 -6.23 26.29
CA ARG A 172 17.04 -7.39 26.97
C ARG A 172 17.03 -8.57 26.02
N VAL A 173 17.34 -9.75 26.55
CA VAL A 173 17.36 -11.02 25.81
C VAL A 173 16.48 -12.05 26.51
N GLY A 174 15.92 -13.01 25.78
CA GLY A 174 15.04 -14.03 26.35
C GLY A 174 14.15 -14.73 25.33
N PHE A 175 13.33 -15.65 25.81
CA PHE A 175 12.41 -16.44 24.98
C PHE A 175 10.98 -15.92 25.09
N LEU A 176 10.31 -15.77 23.94
CA LEU A 176 8.89 -15.47 23.86
C LEU A 176 8.10 -16.72 23.44
N LEU A 177 6.97 -16.97 24.10
CA LEU A 177 6.03 -18.00 23.67
C LEU A 177 5.14 -17.45 22.56
N VAL A 178 5.42 -17.85 21.32
CA VAL A 178 4.63 -17.49 20.14
C VAL A 178 3.81 -18.68 19.68
N LYS A 179 2.54 -18.45 19.35
CA LYS A 179 1.63 -19.47 18.78
C LYS A 179 1.49 -19.21 17.29
N HIS A 180 2.06 -20.09 16.47
CA HIS A 180 1.91 -20.05 15.01
C HIS A 180 0.74 -20.92 14.57
N LEU A 181 -0.13 -20.38 13.71
CA LEU A 181 -1.21 -21.13 13.07
C LEU A 181 -0.79 -21.51 11.66
N THR A 182 -0.65 -22.82 11.40
CA THR A 182 -0.35 -23.35 10.06
C THR A 182 -1.58 -24.03 9.49
N VAL A 183 -2.00 -23.62 8.29
CA VAL A 183 -3.13 -24.21 7.57
C VAL A 183 -2.60 -24.95 6.35
N ARG A 184 -2.72 -26.29 6.32
CA ARG A 184 -2.19 -27.14 5.24
C ARG A 184 -2.85 -26.87 3.88
N ASN A 185 -4.15 -26.63 3.86
CA ASN A 185 -4.89 -26.31 2.64
C ASN A 185 -5.97 -25.27 2.94
N VAL A 186 -5.71 -24.05 2.51
CA VAL A 186 -6.59 -22.90 2.76
C VAL A 186 -7.96 -23.07 2.09
N LYS A 187 -8.02 -23.66 0.89
CA LYS A 187 -9.30 -23.85 0.16
C LYS A 187 -10.21 -24.82 0.93
N LYS A 188 -9.70 -26.01 1.28
CA LYS A 188 -10.45 -26.98 2.08
C LYS A 188 -10.89 -26.40 3.43
N ALA A 189 -10.03 -25.61 4.07
CA ALA A 189 -10.37 -24.93 5.31
C ALA A 189 -11.50 -23.91 5.12
N ILE A 190 -11.46 -23.11 4.05
CA ILE A 190 -12.54 -22.16 3.73
C ILE A 190 -13.85 -22.89 3.42
N ASP A 191 -13.81 -23.95 2.62
CA ASP A 191 -15.00 -24.71 2.22
C ASP A 191 -15.65 -25.36 3.44
N TRP A 192 -14.85 -26.02 4.30
CA TRP A 192 -15.33 -26.55 5.57
C TRP A 192 -15.91 -25.47 6.48
N LEU A 193 -15.27 -24.28 6.55
CA LEU A 193 -15.78 -23.16 7.34
C LEU A 193 -17.11 -22.60 6.79
N ARG A 194 -17.31 -22.66 5.46
CA ARG A 194 -18.59 -22.29 4.81
C ARG A 194 -19.67 -23.33 5.09
N GLU A 195 -19.35 -24.61 4.91
CA GLU A 195 -20.26 -25.74 5.16
C GLU A 195 -20.73 -25.78 6.62
N THR A 196 -19.79 -25.59 7.55
CA THR A 196 -20.07 -25.55 9.00
C THR A 196 -20.62 -24.20 9.48
N LYS A 197 -20.85 -23.25 8.57
CA LYS A 197 -21.40 -21.91 8.83
C LYS A 197 -20.62 -21.11 9.90
N LYS A 198 -19.33 -21.38 10.06
CA LYS A 198 -18.44 -20.69 11.00
C LYS A 198 -17.88 -19.40 10.38
N VAL A 199 -18.80 -18.52 9.99
CA VAL A 199 -18.52 -17.28 9.25
C VAL A 199 -17.66 -16.28 10.03
N GLN A 200 -17.56 -16.39 11.36
CA GLN A 200 -16.73 -15.52 12.20
C GLN A 200 -15.21 -15.63 11.91
N TYR A 201 -14.77 -16.72 11.28
CA TYR A 201 -13.37 -16.93 10.89
C TYR A 201 -13.09 -16.55 9.43
N LEU A 202 -14.11 -16.13 8.69
CA LEU A 202 -13.99 -15.72 7.28
C LEU A 202 -14.04 -14.21 7.17
N ARG A 203 -13.10 -13.63 6.43
CA ARG A 203 -13.13 -12.21 6.06
C ARG A 203 -13.68 -12.08 4.64
N VAL A 204 -14.90 -11.57 4.51
CA VAL A 204 -15.54 -11.30 3.21
C VAL A 204 -15.31 -9.84 2.83
N THR A 205 -14.85 -9.60 1.59
CA THR A 205 -14.70 -8.26 1.02
C THR A 205 -15.50 -8.20 -0.27
N TYR A 206 -16.48 -7.29 -0.34
CA TYR A 206 -17.22 -7.03 -1.57
C TYR A 206 -16.56 -5.90 -2.35
N ARG A 207 -16.42 -6.09 -3.66
CA ARG A 207 -15.96 -5.08 -4.61
C ARG A 207 -17.04 -4.90 -5.67
N LEU A 208 -17.26 -3.65 -6.06
CA LEU A 208 -18.24 -3.29 -7.07
C LEU A 208 -17.69 -3.71 -8.44
N ASN A 209 -18.42 -4.60 -9.13
CA ASN A 209 -18.10 -4.94 -10.50
C ASN A 209 -18.69 -3.85 -11.42
N LYS A 210 -17.86 -2.86 -11.76
CA LYS A 210 -18.28 -1.73 -12.62
C LYS A 210 -18.53 -2.14 -14.06
N GLU A 211 -17.89 -3.21 -14.54
CA GLU A 211 -18.05 -3.71 -15.90
C GLU A 211 -19.44 -4.33 -16.05
N ALA A 212 -19.81 -5.27 -15.17
CA ALA A 212 -21.14 -5.86 -15.15
C ALA A 212 -22.23 -4.81 -14.86
N LEU A 213 -21.93 -3.80 -14.04
CA LEU A 213 -22.87 -2.72 -13.76
C LEU A 213 -23.09 -1.81 -14.97
N ARG A 214 -22.12 -1.66 -15.88
CA ARG A 214 -22.25 -0.81 -17.07
C ARG A 214 -23.26 -1.37 -18.08
N GLU A 215 -23.38 -2.69 -18.14
CA GLU A 215 -24.29 -3.42 -19.03
C GLU A 215 -25.64 -3.73 -18.35
N ALA A 216 -25.76 -3.43 -17.05
CA ALA A 216 -26.98 -3.70 -16.30
C ALA A 216 -28.15 -2.83 -16.79
N PRO A 217 -29.39 -3.34 -16.70
CA PRO A 217 -30.57 -2.57 -17.05
C PRO A 217 -30.70 -1.31 -16.17
N ASP A 218 -31.30 -0.26 -16.72
CA ASP A 218 -31.40 1.05 -16.07
C ASP A 218 -32.09 0.99 -14.70
N GLU A 219 -32.97 0.02 -14.47
CA GLU A 219 -33.60 -0.22 -13.18
C GLU A 219 -32.59 -0.54 -12.08
N VAL A 220 -31.63 -1.41 -12.38
CA VAL A 220 -30.55 -1.81 -11.46
C VAL A 220 -29.58 -0.65 -11.25
N LEU A 221 -29.24 0.07 -12.33
CA LEU A 221 -28.43 1.28 -12.26
C LEU A 221 -29.06 2.31 -11.32
N ARG A 222 -30.35 2.63 -11.52
CA ARG A 222 -31.11 3.55 -10.65
C ARG A 222 -31.14 3.07 -9.20
N ALA A 223 -31.43 1.80 -8.95
CA ALA A 223 -31.50 1.24 -7.60
C ALA A 223 -30.16 1.31 -6.85
N CYS A 224 -29.05 1.14 -7.56
CA CYS A 224 -27.70 1.25 -6.98
C CYS A 224 -27.14 2.67 -6.99
N GLY A 225 -27.90 3.68 -7.45
CA GLY A 225 -27.43 5.06 -7.59
C GLY A 225 -26.36 5.25 -8.67
N ALA A 226 -26.23 4.30 -9.59
CA ALA A 226 -25.32 4.37 -10.72
C ALA A 226 -26.03 4.94 -11.96
N ARG A 227 -25.24 5.55 -12.85
CA ARG A 227 -25.73 6.08 -14.12
C ARG A 227 -24.61 6.03 -15.15
N VAL A 228 -24.94 5.60 -16.36
CA VAL A 228 -24.06 5.70 -17.51
C VAL A 228 -24.28 7.07 -18.18
N LYS A 229 -23.22 7.85 -18.29
CA LYS A 229 -23.17 9.15 -19.01
C LYS A 229 -22.42 8.91 -20.32
N PRO A 230 -23.09 8.83 -21.48
CA PRO A 230 -22.37 8.95 -22.74
C PRO A 230 -21.80 10.37 -22.83
N ARG A 231 -20.51 10.46 -23.14
CA ARG A 231 -19.80 11.72 -23.35
C ARG A 231 -18.80 11.52 -24.48
N ASP A 232 -18.80 12.45 -25.42
CA ASP A 232 -17.77 12.52 -26.44
C ASP A 232 -16.55 13.22 -25.86
N GLU A 233 -15.39 12.56 -25.94
CA GLU A 233 -14.12 13.11 -25.46
C GLU A 233 -13.22 13.41 -26.67
N ALA A 234 -12.72 14.64 -26.73
CA ALA A 234 -11.74 15.03 -27.73
C ALA A 234 -10.44 14.23 -27.53
N TRP A 235 -9.76 13.90 -28.64
CA TRP A 235 -8.55 13.09 -28.59
C TRP A 235 -7.54 13.52 -29.67
N TYR A 236 -6.28 13.20 -29.46
CA TYR A 236 -5.22 13.34 -30.44
C TYR A 236 -4.31 12.13 -30.43
N GLU A 237 -3.57 11.93 -31.51
CA GLU A 237 -2.60 10.86 -31.65
C GLU A 237 -1.26 11.43 -32.06
N VAL A 238 -0.21 11.00 -31.37
CA VAL A 238 1.20 11.34 -31.69
C VAL A 238 2.06 10.12 -31.42
N ASP A 239 3.04 9.86 -32.29
CA ASP A 239 3.93 8.70 -32.20
C ASP A 239 3.20 7.34 -32.07
N GLY A 240 2.04 7.19 -32.73
CA GLY A 240 1.23 5.96 -32.72
C GLY A 240 0.48 5.69 -31.41
N GLN A 241 0.40 6.66 -30.51
CA GLN A 241 -0.33 6.56 -29.25
C GLN A 241 -1.46 7.59 -29.19
N ARG A 242 -2.66 7.14 -28.79
CA ARG A 242 -3.87 7.97 -28.66
C ARG A 242 -4.03 8.51 -27.24
N PHE A 243 -4.42 9.78 -27.14
CA PHE A 243 -4.56 10.50 -25.88
C PHE A 243 -5.87 11.26 -25.85
N ALA A 244 -6.62 11.09 -24.76
CA ALA A 244 -7.84 11.86 -24.50
C ALA A 244 -7.48 13.23 -23.92
N ILE A 245 -8.14 14.27 -24.42
CA ILE A 245 -8.12 15.62 -23.88
C ILE A 245 -9.20 15.68 -22.81
N LYS A 246 -8.80 16.08 -21.60
CA LYS A 246 -9.75 16.27 -20.50
C LYS A 246 -10.23 17.71 -20.55
N ASP A 247 -11.54 17.91 -20.72
CA ASP A 247 -12.17 19.22 -20.49
C ASP A 247 -12.17 19.60 -19.00
#